data_AF-A0A093GQR6-F1
#
_entry.id   AF-A0A093GQR6-F1
#
_cell.length_a   1.000
_cell.length_b   1.000
_cell.length_c   1.000
_cell.angle_alpha   90.00
_cell.angle_beta   90.00
_cell.angle_gamma   90.00
#
_symmetry.space_group_name_H-M   'P 1'
#
loop_
_entity.id
_entity.type
_entity.pdbx_description
1 polymer ?
#
loop_
_entity_poly.entity_id
_entity_poly.type
_entity_poly.pdbx_seq_one_letter_code
_entity_poly.pdbx_strand_id
1 'polypeptide(L)'
;PRQPAGGKAKGFEYFLSQFLFLATVVLLLIFLGILVVKMVGSGWLERREESFNLLPVDCDEKTDKFCQSKQKDTVMSMLHELYNYLSIQAGNFECGNPEKLRSKCIWVHEAKEHLMNITGSSPQRFEDALLWILNSNKDLGIRLKGRDLVEEVSRVEEVFCLESAHPQMGLGCRFRRAVVTAITNLFLFFWGLVTLWGILLLLRYRWRKREEEEQAMYEMVKSIIAVVQDHYKEWERNLERYPYVGIFHVRDSLIPPQSRKKMKRVWERAVDFLASNESRIQTESHRVGGEDMLVWRWTQPSYLSDSEH
;
A
#
# COMPACT_ATOMS: atom_id res chain seq x y z
N PRO A 1 -5.58 -8.59 48.95
CA PRO A 1 -4.19 -8.51 48.43
C PRO A 1 -4.15 -8.69 46.90
N ARG A 2 -4.15 -7.57 46.17
CA ARG A 2 -4.03 -7.56 44.70
C ARG A 2 -2.58 -7.86 44.33
N GLN A 3 -2.33 -8.99 43.67
CA GLN A 3 -1.03 -9.29 43.08
C GLN A 3 -0.86 -8.54 41.74
N PRO A 4 0.38 -8.15 41.38
CA PRO A 4 0.63 -7.13 40.37
C PRO A 4 0.71 -7.72 38.96
N ALA A 5 -0.18 -7.28 38.07
CA ALA A 5 -0.11 -7.52 36.62
C ALA A 5 1.00 -6.69 35.92
N GLY A 6 2.07 -6.32 36.64
CA GLY A 6 3.09 -5.36 36.17
C GLY A 6 4.24 -5.96 35.35
N GLY A 7 4.42 -7.29 35.35
CA GLY A 7 5.54 -7.94 34.65
C GLY A 7 5.33 -8.09 33.14
N LYS A 8 4.10 -8.43 32.71
CA LYS A 8 3.77 -8.61 31.28
C LYS A 8 3.62 -7.27 30.54
N ALA A 9 3.18 -6.22 31.23
CA ALA A 9 3.06 -4.88 30.66
C ALA A 9 4.44 -4.29 30.30
N LYS A 10 5.43 -4.39 31.19
CA LYS A 10 6.80 -3.89 30.96
C LYS A 10 7.52 -4.57 29.79
N GLY A 11 7.36 -5.89 29.63
CA GLY A 11 7.92 -6.62 28.50
C GLY A 11 7.26 -6.26 27.17
N PHE A 12 5.95 -6.01 27.18
CA PHE A 12 5.22 -5.58 26.00
C PHE A 12 5.56 -4.15 25.60
N GLU A 13 5.70 -3.22 26.56
CA GLU A 13 6.15 -1.85 26.32
C GLU A 13 7.57 -1.79 25.73
N TYR A 14 8.48 -2.62 26.24
CA TYR A 14 9.84 -2.73 25.69
C TYR A 14 9.83 -3.23 24.23
N PHE A 15 9.02 -4.26 23.94
CA PHE A 15 8.89 -4.79 22.57
C PHE A 15 8.25 -3.77 21.63
N LEU A 16 7.26 -3.01 22.12
CA LEU A 16 6.60 -1.95 21.35
C LEU A 16 7.57 -0.80 21.05
N SER A 17 8.36 -0.39 22.05
CA SER A 17 9.41 0.63 21.90
C SER A 17 10.48 0.20 20.89
N GLN A 18 10.91 -1.06 20.94
CA GLN A 18 11.91 -1.60 20.02
C GLN A 18 11.36 -1.70 18.58
N PHE A 19 10.11 -2.12 18.42
CA PHE A 19 9.45 -2.15 17.12
C PHE A 19 9.26 -0.74 16.53
N LEU A 20 8.83 0.22 17.34
CA LEU A 20 8.70 1.62 16.92
C LEU A 20 10.04 2.20 16.49
N PHE A 21 11.12 1.94 17.22
CA PHE A 21 12.46 2.38 16.86
C PHE A 21 12.93 1.75 15.53
N LEU A 22 12.72 0.45 15.33
CA LEU A 22 13.07 -0.21 14.06
C LEU A 22 12.24 0.37 12.89
N ALA A 23 10.94 0.60 13.09
CA ALA A 23 10.08 1.18 12.07
C ALA A 23 10.50 2.60 11.71
N THR A 24 10.86 3.45 12.67
CA THR A 24 11.33 4.82 12.39
C THR A 24 12.67 4.84 11.67
N VAL A 25 13.60 3.96 12.02
CA VAL A 25 14.89 3.81 11.32
C VAL A 25 14.68 3.37 9.87
N VAL A 26 13.83 2.37 9.62
CA VAL A 26 13.51 1.91 8.26
C VAL A 26 12.89 3.03 7.42
N LEU A 27 11.95 3.79 7.99
CA LEU A 27 11.32 4.94 7.32
C LEU A 27 12.34 6.02 6.96
N LEU A 28 13.29 6.29 7.85
CA LEU A 28 14.35 7.27 7.63
C LEU A 28 15.32 6.80 6.53
N LEU A 29 15.66 5.52 6.47
CA LEU A 29 16.48 4.96 5.39
C LEU A 29 15.77 4.99 4.03
N ILE A 30 14.48 4.68 3.98
CA ILE A 30 13.67 4.79 2.76
C ILE A 30 13.62 6.26 2.29
N PHE A 31 13.38 7.19 3.21
CA PHE A 31 13.37 8.62 2.91
C PHE A 31 14.72 9.11 2.34
N LEU A 32 15.83 8.76 3.00
CA LEU A 32 17.18 9.08 2.53
C LEU A 32 17.49 8.43 1.17
N GLY A 33 17.11 7.18 0.95
CA GLY A 33 17.30 6.49 -0.32
C GLY A 33 16.57 7.18 -1.48
N ILE A 34 15.32 7.61 -1.26
CA ILE A 34 14.54 8.36 -2.26
C ILE A 34 15.19 9.72 -2.53
N LEU A 35 15.64 10.43 -1.49
CA LEU A 35 16.34 11.70 -1.65
C LEU A 35 17.63 11.54 -2.46
N VAL A 36 18.47 10.56 -2.14
CA VAL A 36 19.73 10.32 -2.86
C VAL A 36 19.48 9.97 -4.32
N VAL A 37 18.60 9.02 -4.62
CA VAL A 37 18.30 8.62 -6.01
C VAL A 37 17.75 9.79 -6.84
N LYS A 38 16.93 10.65 -6.24
CA LYS A 38 16.31 11.79 -6.95
C LYS A 38 17.24 13.01 -7.05
N MET A 39 18.14 13.21 -6.08
CA MET A 39 19.12 14.29 -6.11
C MET A 39 20.35 13.96 -6.98
N VAL A 40 20.73 12.68 -7.06
CA VAL A 40 21.88 12.20 -7.88
C VAL A 40 21.51 12.01 -9.36
N GLY A 41 20.22 12.07 -9.73
CA GLY A 41 19.78 11.91 -11.12
C GLY A 41 20.32 12.97 -12.09
N SER A 42 21.00 12.51 -13.15
CA SER A 42 21.39 13.20 -14.41
C SER A 42 22.32 14.42 -14.36
N GLY A 43 22.77 14.88 -13.18
CA GLY A 43 23.59 16.10 -13.09
C GLY A 43 25.10 15.93 -13.28
N TRP A 44 25.61 14.70 -13.22
CA TRP A 44 27.05 14.44 -13.10
C TRP A 44 27.75 14.04 -14.40
N LEU A 45 27.02 13.74 -15.47
CA LEU A 45 27.61 13.25 -16.73
C LEU A 45 27.77 14.34 -17.81
N GLU A 46 27.15 15.51 -17.66
CA GLU A 46 27.09 16.52 -18.74
C GLU A 46 27.97 17.76 -18.47
N ARG A 47 28.64 17.85 -17.31
CA ARG A 47 29.50 18.98 -16.96
C ARG A 47 30.98 18.77 -17.32
N ARG A 48 31.23 18.06 -18.43
CA ARG A 48 32.57 17.90 -19.00
C ARG A 48 32.56 17.98 -20.52
N GLU A 49 32.03 19.08 -21.06
CA GLU A 49 32.50 19.57 -22.35
C GLU A 49 32.97 21.02 -22.17
N GLU A 50 34.18 21.23 -22.65
CA GLU A 50 35.08 22.30 -22.27
C GLU A 50 34.71 23.60 -22.98
N SER A 51 34.70 24.70 -22.23
CA SER A 51 34.58 26.05 -22.77
C SER A 51 35.88 26.40 -23.51
N PHE A 52 35.85 26.42 -24.84
CA PHE A 52 36.91 27.03 -25.65
C PHE A 52 36.41 28.37 -26.20
N ASN A 53 36.87 29.46 -25.58
CA ASN A 53 36.77 30.79 -26.17
C ASN A 53 37.74 30.87 -27.35
N LEU A 54 37.24 31.03 -28.57
CA LEU A 54 38.06 31.43 -29.72
C LEU A 54 37.44 32.63 -30.44
N LEU A 55 38.31 33.60 -30.74
CA LEU A 55 37.97 34.87 -31.36
C LEU A 55 37.39 34.71 -32.78
N PRO A 56 36.53 35.66 -33.21
CA PRO A 56 35.90 35.63 -34.53
C PRO A 56 36.95 35.86 -35.62
N VAL A 57 36.89 35.05 -36.68
CA VAL A 57 37.62 35.26 -37.93
C VAL A 57 36.62 34.98 -39.04
N ASP A 58 36.52 35.90 -39.99
CA ASP A 58 35.57 35.85 -41.10
C ASP A 58 36.03 34.85 -42.16
N CYS A 59 35.12 33.95 -42.55
CA CYS A 59 35.38 32.85 -43.50
C CYS A 59 34.53 32.94 -44.77
N ASP A 60 33.96 34.12 -45.07
CA ASP A 60 32.92 34.31 -46.10
C ASP A 60 33.33 33.95 -47.55
N GLU A 61 34.61 33.68 -47.84
CA GLU A 61 35.08 33.44 -49.22
C GLU A 61 35.97 32.20 -49.46
N LYS A 62 36.27 31.34 -48.47
CA LYS A 62 37.22 30.22 -48.67
C LYS A 62 36.74 28.85 -48.20
N THR A 63 36.75 27.86 -49.11
CA THR A 63 36.39 26.45 -48.86
C THR A 63 37.58 25.58 -48.46
N ASP A 64 38.37 26.02 -47.48
CA ASP A 64 39.43 25.18 -46.92
C ASP A 64 38.89 24.23 -45.84
N LYS A 65 39.52 23.06 -45.65
CA LYS A 65 39.15 22.07 -44.60
C LYS A 65 39.07 22.70 -43.19
N PHE A 66 39.87 23.73 -42.92
CA PHE A 66 39.87 24.48 -41.67
C PHE A 66 38.62 25.38 -41.51
N CYS A 67 38.21 26.07 -42.59
CA CYS A 67 37.00 26.90 -42.58
C CYS A 67 35.72 26.06 -42.47
N GLN A 68 35.69 24.88 -43.09
CA GLN A 68 34.60 23.90 -42.87
C GLN A 68 34.54 23.41 -41.41
N SER A 69 35.67 23.25 -40.73
CA SER A 69 35.69 22.91 -39.31
C SER A 69 35.10 24.05 -38.47
N LYS A 70 35.53 25.29 -38.72
CA LYS A 70 35.03 26.46 -38.00
C LYS A 70 33.53 26.74 -38.25
N GLN A 71 33.06 26.49 -39.47
CA GLN A 71 31.64 26.58 -39.81
C GLN A 71 30.84 25.50 -39.06
N LYS A 72 31.36 24.27 -38.97
CA LYS A 72 30.76 23.21 -38.14
C LYS A 72 30.75 23.60 -36.66
N ASP A 73 31.80 24.22 -36.14
CA ASP A 73 31.86 24.67 -34.75
C ASP A 73 30.82 25.76 -34.46
N THR A 74 30.61 26.68 -35.41
CA THR A 74 29.58 27.73 -35.31
C THR A 74 28.17 27.16 -35.33
N VAL A 75 27.90 26.21 -36.24
CA VAL A 75 26.62 25.48 -36.29
C VAL A 75 26.41 24.67 -35.01
N MET A 76 27.45 24.01 -34.51
CA MET A 76 27.39 23.23 -33.27
C MET A 76 27.12 24.12 -32.06
N SER A 77 27.73 25.30 -31.99
CA SER A 77 27.46 26.29 -30.94
C SER A 77 26.01 26.77 -30.97
N MET A 78 25.45 27.03 -32.15
CA MET A 78 24.02 27.38 -32.28
C MET A 78 23.10 26.25 -31.84
N LEU A 79 23.42 25.01 -32.22
CA LEU A 79 22.65 23.84 -31.83
C LEU A 79 22.71 23.59 -30.33
N HIS A 80 23.86 23.81 -29.71
CA HIS A 80 24.04 23.71 -28.26
C HIS A 80 23.17 24.74 -27.53
N GLU A 81 23.17 26.00 -27.98
CA GLU A 81 22.34 27.05 -27.37
C GLU A 81 20.85 26.79 -27.58
N LEU A 82 20.46 26.33 -28.78
CA LEU A 82 19.09 25.92 -29.07
C LEU A 82 18.66 24.76 -28.16
N TYR A 83 19.51 23.74 -28.00
CA TYR A 83 19.26 22.61 -27.10
C TYR A 83 19.11 23.06 -25.65
N ASN A 84 19.99 23.94 -25.16
CA ASN A 84 19.91 24.47 -23.80
C ASN A 84 18.60 25.23 -23.57
N TYR A 85 18.20 26.09 -24.49
CA TYR A 85 16.94 26.83 -24.40
C TYR A 85 15.72 25.89 -24.39
N LEU A 86 15.64 24.96 -25.35
CA LEU A 86 14.54 24.00 -25.45
C LEU A 86 14.47 23.06 -24.23
N SER A 87 15.63 22.61 -23.72
CA SER A 87 15.70 21.70 -22.58
C SER A 87 15.26 22.37 -21.27
N ILE A 88 15.61 23.63 -21.05
CA ILE A 88 15.15 24.43 -19.90
C ILE A 88 13.63 24.64 -19.97
N GLN A 89 13.12 25.02 -21.14
CA GLN A 89 11.68 25.27 -21.29
C GLN A 89 10.84 24.01 -21.11
N ALA A 90 11.26 22.89 -21.70
CA ALA A 90 10.63 21.59 -21.47
C ALA A 90 10.68 21.19 -19.99
N GLY A 91 11.80 21.47 -19.31
CA GLY A 91 11.94 21.27 -17.86
C GLY A 91 10.96 22.12 -17.05
N ASN A 92 10.83 23.41 -17.36
CA ASN A 92 9.90 24.33 -16.70
C ASN A 92 8.44 23.91 -16.90
N PHE A 93 8.09 23.41 -18.08
CA PHE A 93 6.76 22.87 -18.37
C PHE A 93 6.42 21.67 -17.46
N GLU A 94 7.33 20.69 -17.35
CA GLU A 94 7.14 19.54 -16.44
C GLU A 94 7.07 19.94 -14.95
N CYS A 95 7.66 21.07 -14.60
CA CYS A 95 7.75 21.59 -13.23
C CYS A 95 6.54 22.41 -12.78
N GLY A 96 5.48 22.47 -13.58
CA GLY A 96 4.24 23.18 -13.26
C GLY A 96 4.02 24.45 -14.10
N ASN A 97 4.77 24.62 -15.19
CA ASN A 97 4.50 25.60 -16.24
C ASN A 97 4.38 27.06 -15.75
N PRO A 98 5.46 27.65 -15.19
CA PRO A 98 5.45 29.03 -14.70
C PRO A 98 5.15 30.06 -15.81
N GLU A 99 5.48 29.73 -17.06
CA GLU A 99 5.33 30.62 -18.22
C GLU A 99 4.03 30.40 -19.02
N LYS A 100 3.11 29.55 -18.53
CA LYS A 100 1.82 29.23 -19.19
C LYS A 100 1.96 28.78 -20.66
N LEU A 101 3.00 28.02 -20.99
CA LEU A 101 3.12 27.40 -22.31
C LEU A 101 1.90 26.48 -22.55
N ARG A 102 1.30 26.57 -23.75
CA ARG A 102 0.14 25.73 -24.10
C ARG A 102 0.51 24.27 -24.36
N SER A 103 1.77 24.01 -24.73
CA SER A 103 2.29 22.68 -25.01
C SER A 103 3.80 22.64 -24.80
N LYS A 104 4.37 21.42 -24.78
CA LYS A 104 5.82 21.19 -24.72
C LYS A 104 6.55 21.62 -26.01
N CYS A 105 5.81 21.97 -27.06
CA CYS A 105 6.32 22.34 -28.37
C CYS A 105 6.50 23.85 -28.46
N ILE A 106 7.72 24.29 -28.73
CA ILE A 106 8.07 25.71 -28.91
C ILE A 106 8.03 26.04 -30.38
N TRP A 107 7.48 27.20 -30.72
CA TRP A 107 7.35 27.62 -32.10
C TRP A 107 8.71 28.00 -32.70
N VAL A 108 8.94 27.65 -33.97
CA VAL A 108 10.21 27.95 -34.64
C VAL A 108 10.51 29.45 -34.67
N HIS A 109 9.49 30.30 -34.84
CA HIS A 109 9.67 31.75 -34.83
C HIS A 109 10.18 32.27 -33.47
N GLU A 110 9.63 31.76 -32.37
CA GLU A 110 9.99 32.13 -31.00
C GLU A 110 11.41 31.66 -30.66
N ALA A 111 11.76 30.42 -31.04
CA ALA A 111 13.11 29.91 -30.87
C ALA A 111 14.14 30.69 -31.71
N LYS A 112 13.78 31.04 -32.96
CA LYS A 112 14.62 31.83 -33.88
C LYS A 112 14.91 33.21 -33.31
N GLU A 113 13.89 33.90 -32.81
CA GLU A 113 14.04 35.23 -32.21
C GLU A 113 14.94 35.22 -30.96
N HIS A 114 14.76 34.22 -30.08
CA HIS A 114 15.58 34.07 -28.88
C HIS A 114 17.06 33.84 -29.21
N LEU A 115 17.35 32.96 -30.17
CA LEU A 115 18.73 32.68 -30.61
C LEU A 115 19.38 33.88 -31.31
N MET A 116 18.62 34.63 -32.11
CA MET A 116 19.13 35.84 -32.75
C MET A 116 19.56 36.90 -31.72
N ASN A 117 18.79 37.06 -30.64
CA ASN A 117 19.11 38.03 -29.59
C ASN A 117 20.38 37.66 -28.82
N ILE A 118 20.64 36.37 -28.59
CA ILE A 118 21.80 35.89 -27.83
C ILE A 118 23.06 35.82 -28.69
N THR A 119 22.97 35.23 -29.88
CA THR A 119 24.15 34.94 -30.72
C THR A 119 24.45 36.05 -31.73
N GLY A 120 23.57 37.06 -31.87
CA GLY A 120 23.74 38.18 -32.81
C GLY A 120 23.92 37.74 -34.28
N SER A 121 23.45 36.54 -34.62
CA SER A 121 23.77 35.86 -35.88
C SER A 121 22.71 36.03 -36.96
N SER A 122 23.10 35.83 -38.22
CA SER A 122 22.20 35.97 -39.37
C SER A 122 21.11 34.88 -39.42
N PRO A 123 19.93 35.17 -40.00
CA PRO A 123 18.83 34.19 -40.14
C PRO A 123 19.20 32.94 -40.91
N GLN A 124 20.15 33.03 -41.85
CA GLN A 124 20.58 31.92 -42.69
C GLN A 124 21.30 30.84 -41.88
N ARG A 125 22.10 31.22 -40.88
CA ARG A 125 22.83 30.25 -40.04
C ARG A 125 21.90 29.37 -39.20
N PHE A 126 20.73 29.89 -38.83
CA PHE A 126 19.71 29.11 -38.13
C PHE A 126 19.05 28.07 -39.05
N GLU A 127 18.79 28.44 -40.31
CA GLU A 127 18.26 27.51 -41.31
C GLU A 127 19.28 26.43 -41.67
N ASP A 128 20.56 26.78 -41.77
CA ASP A 128 21.67 25.82 -41.95
C ASP A 128 21.76 24.82 -40.77
N ALA A 129 21.54 25.29 -39.54
CA ALA A 129 21.52 24.43 -38.36
C ALA A 129 20.34 23.46 -38.36
N LEU A 130 19.15 23.90 -38.79
CA LEU A 130 17.98 23.03 -38.96
C LEU A 130 18.19 22.01 -40.10
N LEU A 131 18.76 22.43 -41.23
CA LEU A 131 19.17 21.53 -42.32
C LEU A 131 20.16 20.48 -41.85
N TRP A 132 21.10 20.86 -40.97
CA TRP A 132 22.07 19.94 -40.42
C TRP A 132 21.40 18.89 -39.52
N ILE A 133 20.41 19.27 -38.70
CA ILE A 133 19.63 18.31 -37.90
C ILE A 133 18.90 17.32 -38.81
N LEU A 134 18.20 17.81 -39.85
CA LEU A 134 17.43 16.95 -40.77
C LEU A 134 18.31 15.95 -41.52
N ASN A 135 19.53 16.35 -41.90
CA ASN A 135 20.47 15.49 -42.62
C ASN A 135 21.32 14.60 -41.69
N SER A 136 21.35 14.89 -40.39
CA SER A 136 22.17 14.16 -39.42
C SER A 136 21.37 13.01 -38.82
N ASN A 137 21.80 11.77 -39.07
CA ASN A 137 21.22 10.57 -38.47
C ASN A 137 21.67 10.36 -37.00
N LYS A 138 21.87 11.45 -36.25
CA LYS A 138 22.29 11.42 -34.84
C LYS A 138 21.22 12.09 -33.99
N ASP A 139 20.87 11.45 -32.88
CA ASP A 139 19.99 12.04 -31.86
C ASP A 139 20.69 13.22 -31.18
N LEU A 140 20.38 14.42 -31.63
CA LEU A 140 20.86 15.69 -31.05
C LEU A 140 20.01 16.16 -29.87
N GLY A 141 19.05 15.34 -29.43
CA GLY A 141 18.14 15.69 -28.35
C GLY A 141 17.08 16.74 -28.72
N ILE A 142 16.98 17.13 -29.99
CA ILE A 142 15.99 18.07 -30.53
C ILE A 142 15.09 17.33 -31.51
N ARG A 143 13.78 17.32 -31.26
CA ARG A 143 12.76 16.75 -32.15
C ARG A 143 12.09 17.87 -32.95
N LEU A 144 12.11 17.72 -34.26
CA LEU A 144 11.44 18.60 -35.22
C LEU A 144 10.05 18.03 -35.48
N LYS A 145 9.00 18.84 -35.34
CA LYS A 145 7.62 18.42 -35.59
C LYS A 145 6.96 19.31 -36.63
N GLY A 146 6.23 18.67 -37.54
CA GLY A 146 5.44 19.32 -38.58
C GLY A 146 4.16 19.97 -38.06
N ARG A 147 3.38 20.52 -38.99
CA ARG A 147 2.08 21.14 -38.70
C ARG A 147 1.07 20.12 -38.17
N ASP A 148 1.13 18.90 -38.67
CA ASP A 148 0.51 17.73 -38.09
C ASP A 148 1.53 17.11 -37.13
N LEU A 149 1.31 17.28 -35.83
CA LEU A 149 2.20 16.98 -34.69
C LEU A 149 2.75 15.53 -34.58
N VAL A 150 2.58 14.72 -35.62
CA VAL A 150 2.82 13.27 -35.71
C VAL A 150 3.81 12.90 -36.83
N GLU A 151 3.96 13.70 -37.90
CA GLU A 151 4.84 13.33 -39.03
C GLU A 151 6.29 13.82 -38.86
N GLU A 152 7.23 12.96 -39.26
CA GLU A 152 8.65 13.29 -39.40
C GLU A 152 8.84 14.24 -40.57
N VAL A 153 9.48 15.38 -40.30
CA VAL A 153 9.63 16.46 -41.27
C VAL A 153 10.81 16.19 -42.19
N SER A 154 10.62 16.36 -43.51
CA SER A 154 11.68 16.18 -44.52
C SER A 154 12.29 17.49 -45.02
N ARG A 155 11.60 18.63 -44.82
CA ARG A 155 12.02 19.97 -45.26
C ARG A 155 11.96 21.01 -44.15
N VAL A 156 12.87 21.98 -44.16
CA VAL A 156 12.94 23.03 -43.12
C VAL A 156 11.67 23.88 -43.09
N GLU A 157 11.03 24.14 -44.24
CA GLU A 157 9.82 24.95 -44.30
C GLU A 157 8.59 24.28 -43.64
N GLU A 158 8.63 22.96 -43.47
CA GLU A 158 7.58 22.17 -42.84
C GLU A 158 7.74 22.09 -41.32
N VAL A 159 8.88 22.53 -40.77
CA VAL A 159 9.14 22.52 -39.33
C VAL A 159 8.28 23.61 -38.68
N PHE A 160 7.32 23.18 -37.88
CA PHE A 160 6.37 24.07 -37.21
C PHE A 160 6.75 24.31 -35.75
N CYS A 161 7.24 23.27 -35.09
CA CYS A 161 7.65 23.36 -33.69
C CYS A 161 8.84 22.45 -33.35
N LEU A 162 9.57 22.89 -32.33
CA LEU A 162 10.76 22.25 -31.77
C LEU A 162 10.43 21.71 -30.38
N GLU A 163 10.83 20.48 -30.09
CA GLU A 163 10.66 19.84 -28.78
C GLU A 163 11.99 19.25 -28.31
N SER A 164 12.37 19.44 -27.05
CA SER A 164 13.52 18.72 -26.51
C SER A 164 13.14 17.27 -26.14
N ALA A 165 14.02 16.33 -26.50
CA ALA A 165 13.94 14.94 -26.07
C ALA A 165 14.31 14.81 -24.58
N HIS A 166 15.23 15.66 -24.10
CA HIS A 166 15.72 15.65 -22.73
C HIS A 166 15.40 16.98 -22.00
N PRO A 167 14.45 16.99 -21.06
CA PRO A 167 14.12 18.16 -20.28
C PRO A 167 15.13 18.37 -19.13
N GLN A 168 15.72 19.57 -19.05
CA GLN A 168 16.57 19.96 -17.93
C GLN A 168 15.74 20.65 -16.85
N MET A 169 15.44 19.91 -15.78
CA MET A 169 14.69 20.45 -14.64
C MET A 169 15.59 21.22 -13.67
N GLY A 170 15.18 22.42 -13.27
CA GLY A 170 15.86 23.18 -12.22
C GLY A 170 15.88 22.49 -10.85
N LEU A 171 16.87 22.83 -10.01
CA LEU A 171 17.12 22.20 -8.70
C LEU A 171 15.90 22.27 -7.76
N GLY A 172 15.18 23.40 -7.74
CA GLY A 172 14.00 23.58 -6.87
C GLY A 172 12.83 22.66 -7.25
N CYS A 173 12.60 22.43 -8.54
CA CYS A 173 11.57 21.52 -9.00
C CYS A 173 11.93 20.05 -8.72
N ARG A 174 13.19 19.67 -8.95
CA ARG A 174 13.69 18.34 -8.60
C ARG A 174 13.50 18.06 -7.11
N PHE A 175 13.85 19.02 -6.25
CA PHE A 175 13.65 18.92 -4.81
C PHE A 175 12.17 18.81 -4.44
N ARG A 176 11.32 19.70 -4.95
CA ARG A 176 9.87 19.66 -4.68
C ARG A 176 9.27 18.31 -5.07
N ARG A 177 9.57 17.80 -6.27
CA ARG A 177 9.05 16.51 -6.75
C ARG A 177 9.60 15.33 -5.94
N ALA A 178 10.88 15.38 -5.57
CA ALA A 178 11.50 14.38 -4.70
C ALA A 178 10.83 14.34 -3.32
N VAL A 179 10.65 15.51 -2.69
CA VAL A 179 10.02 15.64 -1.38
C VAL A 179 8.57 15.18 -1.41
N VAL A 180 7.79 15.61 -2.40
CA VAL A 180 6.39 15.17 -2.54
C VAL A 180 6.31 13.65 -2.71
N THR A 181 7.17 13.06 -3.56
CA THR A 181 7.20 11.61 -3.76
C THR A 181 7.59 10.87 -2.47
N ALA A 182 8.59 11.38 -1.76
CA ALA A 182 9.06 10.79 -0.50
C ALA A 182 7.96 10.85 0.57
N ILE A 183 7.27 11.98 0.71
CA ILE A 183 6.17 12.17 1.66
C ILE A 183 5.00 11.23 1.31
N THR A 184 4.59 11.16 0.05
CA THR A 184 3.48 10.27 -0.36
C THR A 184 3.79 8.81 -0.06
N ASN A 185 5.01 8.34 -0.38
CA ASN A 185 5.42 6.96 -0.10
C ASN A 185 5.48 6.67 1.41
N LEU A 186 5.95 7.64 2.21
CA LEU A 186 5.94 7.54 3.67
C LEU A 186 4.53 7.39 4.22
N PHE A 187 3.58 8.21 3.74
CA PHE A 187 2.18 8.10 4.13
C PHE A 187 1.59 6.74 3.74
N LEU A 188 1.83 6.26 2.51
CA LEU A 188 1.34 4.94 2.07
C LEU A 188 1.83 3.81 2.97
N PHE A 189 3.11 3.82 3.34
CA PHE A 189 3.67 2.82 4.26
C PHE A 189 3.05 2.91 5.66
N PHE A 190 2.89 4.13 6.20
CA PHE A 190 2.26 4.34 7.50
C PHE A 190 0.81 3.82 7.52
N TRP A 191 0.02 4.13 6.50
CA TRP A 191 -1.35 3.60 6.36
C TRP A 191 -1.36 2.07 6.23
N GLY A 192 -0.38 1.48 5.56
CA GLY A 192 -0.19 0.03 5.50
C GLY A 192 0.06 -0.59 6.88
N LEU A 193 0.89 0.03 7.72
CA LEU A 193 1.14 -0.46 9.08
C LEU A 193 -0.08 -0.33 9.99
N VAL A 194 -0.79 0.80 9.95
CA VAL A 194 -1.99 1.04 10.75
C VAL A 194 -3.09 0.03 10.40
N THR A 195 -3.32 -0.21 9.11
CA THR A 195 -4.33 -1.19 8.65
C THR A 195 -3.95 -2.61 9.07
N LEU A 196 -2.68 -3.01 8.90
CA LEU A 196 -2.17 -4.32 9.34
C LEU A 196 -2.35 -4.52 10.86
N TRP A 197 -2.01 -3.50 11.65
CA TRP A 197 -2.16 -3.55 13.11
C TRP A 197 -3.63 -3.66 13.53
N GLY A 198 -4.52 -2.90 12.89
CA GLY A 198 -5.97 -3.00 13.07
C GLY A 198 -6.50 -4.40 12.80
N ILE A 199 -6.06 -5.04 11.71
CA ILE A 199 -6.43 -6.42 11.35
C ILE A 199 -5.96 -7.41 12.43
N LEU A 200 -4.71 -7.29 12.90
CA LEU A 200 -4.17 -8.16 13.95
C LEU A 200 -4.97 -8.07 15.26
N LEU A 201 -5.36 -6.85 15.66
CA LEU A 201 -6.21 -6.64 16.84
C LEU A 201 -7.58 -7.26 16.67
N LEU A 202 -8.21 -7.11 15.50
CA LEU A 202 -9.51 -7.73 15.21
C LEU A 202 -9.42 -9.26 15.26
N LEU A 203 -8.39 -9.85 14.67
CA LEU A 203 -8.18 -11.30 14.71
C LEU A 203 -7.97 -11.80 16.15
N ARG A 204 -7.14 -11.12 16.93
CA ARG A 204 -6.95 -11.45 18.36
C ARG A 204 -8.24 -11.33 19.15
N TYR A 205 -9.03 -10.29 18.90
CA TYR A 205 -10.32 -10.11 19.54
C TYR A 205 -11.28 -11.24 19.19
N ARG A 206 -11.37 -11.60 17.90
CA ARG A 206 -12.23 -12.72 17.44
C ARG A 206 -11.80 -14.07 17.99
N TRP A 207 -10.48 -14.32 18.09
CA TRP A 207 -9.98 -15.55 18.72
C TRP A 207 -10.35 -15.62 20.19
N ARG A 208 -10.04 -14.58 20.97
CA ARG A 208 -10.41 -14.53 22.39
C ARG A 208 -11.91 -14.70 22.58
N LYS A 209 -12.73 -14.07 21.72
CA LYS A 209 -14.17 -14.21 21.79
C LYS A 209 -14.65 -15.64 21.53
N ARG A 210 -14.03 -16.36 20.61
CA ARG A 210 -14.33 -17.79 20.37
C ARG A 210 -13.95 -18.65 21.58
N GLU A 211 -12.78 -18.41 22.17
CA GLU A 211 -12.34 -19.14 23.37
C GLU A 211 -13.32 -18.93 24.54
N GLU A 212 -13.77 -17.69 24.78
CA GLU A 212 -14.78 -17.40 25.81
C GLU A 212 -16.12 -18.11 25.54
N GLU A 213 -16.58 -18.14 24.28
CA GLU A 213 -17.83 -18.83 23.91
C GLU A 213 -17.73 -20.35 24.07
N GLU A 214 -16.58 -20.94 23.72
CA GLU A 214 -16.32 -22.37 23.89
C GLU A 214 -16.20 -22.76 25.37
N GLN A 215 -15.50 -21.97 26.18
CA GLN A 215 -15.42 -22.19 27.63
C GLN A 215 -16.80 -22.13 28.29
N ALA A 216 -17.61 -21.12 27.95
CA ALA A 216 -18.97 -21.00 28.47
C ALA A 216 -19.86 -22.19 28.06
N MET A 217 -19.69 -22.71 26.83
CA MET A 217 -20.38 -23.91 26.38
C MET A 217 -19.96 -25.15 27.20
N TYR A 218 -18.66 -25.38 27.39
CA TYR A 218 -18.18 -26.53 28.17
C TYR A 218 -18.55 -26.45 29.64
N GLU A 219 -18.50 -25.26 30.26
CA GLU A 219 -19.02 -25.07 31.62
C GLU A 219 -20.50 -25.40 31.71
N MET A 220 -21.30 -24.94 30.74
CA MET A 220 -22.73 -25.24 30.71
C MET A 220 -23.01 -26.74 30.58
N VAL A 221 -22.28 -27.43 29.70
CA VAL A 221 -22.36 -28.90 29.54
C VAL A 221 -22.04 -29.61 30.87
N LYS A 222 -20.96 -29.20 31.56
CA LYS A 222 -20.60 -29.77 32.88
C LYS A 222 -21.70 -29.55 33.92
N SER A 223 -22.30 -28.35 33.96
CA SER A 223 -23.40 -28.06 34.88
C SER A 223 -24.65 -28.89 34.58
N ILE A 224 -24.98 -29.10 33.31
CA ILE A 224 -26.09 -29.99 32.91
C ILE A 224 -25.82 -31.42 33.39
N ILE A 225 -24.62 -31.95 33.12
CA ILE A 225 -24.22 -33.30 33.53
C ILE A 225 -24.34 -33.46 35.05
N ALA A 226 -23.88 -32.47 35.83
CA ALA A 226 -23.96 -32.52 37.29
C ALA A 226 -25.42 -32.62 37.78
N VAL A 227 -26.34 -31.80 37.25
CA VAL A 227 -27.76 -31.83 37.64
C VAL A 227 -28.41 -33.18 37.30
N VAL A 228 -28.17 -33.70 36.09
CA VAL A 228 -28.73 -35.00 35.67
C VAL A 228 -28.14 -36.14 36.51
N GLN A 229 -26.85 -36.09 36.81
CA GLN A 229 -26.17 -37.10 37.63
C GLN A 229 -26.65 -37.07 39.09
N ASP A 230 -26.87 -35.89 39.66
CA ASP A 230 -27.34 -35.75 41.04
C ASP A 230 -28.79 -36.22 41.19
N HIS A 231 -29.67 -35.89 40.24
CA HIS A 231 -31.03 -36.47 40.16
C HIS A 231 -31.00 -38.01 40.07
N TYR A 232 -30.11 -38.56 39.25
CA TYR A 232 -29.95 -40.02 39.18
C TYR A 232 -29.56 -40.65 40.53
N LYS A 233 -28.66 -40.01 41.30
CA LYS A 233 -28.30 -40.47 42.65
C LYS A 233 -29.45 -40.33 43.65
N GLU A 234 -30.30 -39.31 43.51
CA GLU A 234 -31.49 -39.12 44.35
C GLU A 234 -32.55 -40.19 44.08
N TRP A 235 -32.76 -40.52 42.80
CA TRP A 235 -33.56 -41.67 42.39
C TRP A 235 -33.00 -42.99 42.94
N GLU A 236 -31.69 -43.25 42.84
CA GLU A 236 -31.05 -44.47 43.37
C GLU A 236 -31.24 -44.63 44.89
N ARG A 237 -31.35 -43.50 45.61
CA ARG A 237 -31.66 -43.47 47.06
C ARG A 237 -33.14 -43.59 47.38
N ASN A 238 -34.00 -43.84 46.38
CA ASN A 238 -35.46 -43.87 46.49
C ASN A 238 -36.08 -42.53 46.97
N LEU A 239 -35.40 -41.40 46.79
CA LEU A 239 -35.95 -40.07 47.10
C LEU A 239 -36.85 -39.56 45.97
N GLU A 240 -36.61 -40.03 44.75
CA GLU A 240 -37.37 -39.63 43.56
C GLU A 240 -38.00 -40.84 42.86
N ARG A 241 -39.11 -40.58 42.16
CA ARG A 241 -39.97 -41.64 41.58
C ARG A 241 -39.49 -42.16 40.23
N TYR A 242 -38.77 -41.35 39.45
CA TYR A 242 -38.43 -41.63 38.06
C TYR A 242 -36.95 -41.38 37.78
N PRO A 243 -36.30 -42.16 36.90
CA PRO A 243 -34.87 -42.04 36.58
C PRO A 243 -34.57 -41.02 35.44
N TYR A 244 -35.45 -40.04 35.21
CA TYR A 244 -35.34 -39.08 34.11
C TYR A 244 -35.77 -37.67 34.50
N VAL A 245 -35.11 -36.66 33.91
CA VAL A 245 -35.38 -35.23 34.17
C VAL A 245 -35.83 -34.51 32.92
N GLY A 246 -36.86 -33.66 33.01
CA GLY A 246 -37.26 -32.79 31.90
C GLY A 246 -36.21 -31.75 31.54
N ILE A 247 -35.91 -31.56 30.25
CA ILE A 247 -34.90 -30.60 29.77
C ILE A 247 -35.22 -29.17 30.23
N PHE A 248 -36.51 -28.80 30.23
CA PHE A 248 -36.94 -27.48 30.69
C PHE A 248 -36.72 -27.27 32.19
N HIS A 249 -36.87 -28.31 33.00
CA HIS A 249 -36.60 -28.24 34.42
C HIS A 249 -35.11 -27.99 34.69
N VAL A 250 -34.22 -28.73 34.01
CA VAL A 250 -32.76 -28.53 34.13
C VAL A 250 -32.36 -27.11 33.70
N ARG A 251 -32.92 -26.61 32.59
CA ARG A 251 -32.66 -25.24 32.14
C ARG A 251 -33.05 -24.20 33.18
N ASP A 252 -34.22 -24.37 33.78
CA ASP A 252 -34.78 -23.39 34.71
C ASP A 252 -34.08 -23.43 36.07
N SER A 253 -33.52 -24.58 36.46
CA SER A 253 -32.63 -24.72 37.62
C SER A 253 -31.25 -24.08 37.39
N LEU A 254 -30.71 -24.17 36.17
CA LEU A 254 -29.37 -23.66 35.85
C LEU A 254 -29.35 -22.17 35.42
N ILE A 255 -30.41 -21.68 34.79
CA ILE A 255 -30.45 -20.35 34.16
C ILE A 255 -31.59 -19.51 34.77
N PRO A 256 -31.26 -18.51 35.61
CA PRO A 256 -32.23 -17.56 36.13
C PRO A 256 -32.98 -16.82 35.00
N PRO A 257 -34.24 -16.38 35.22
CA PRO A 257 -35.06 -15.75 34.19
C PRO A 257 -34.40 -14.50 33.57
N GLN A 258 -33.60 -13.77 34.35
CA GLN A 258 -32.90 -12.56 33.89
C GLN A 258 -31.80 -12.84 32.85
N SER A 259 -31.11 -13.99 32.92
CA SER A 259 -29.99 -14.32 32.04
C SER A 259 -30.38 -15.20 30.84
N ARG A 260 -31.64 -15.67 30.77
CA ARG A 260 -32.13 -16.55 29.69
C ARG A 260 -31.83 -16.02 28.28
N LYS A 261 -32.07 -14.74 28.00
CA LYS A 261 -31.82 -14.17 26.66
C LYS A 261 -30.34 -14.22 26.26
N LYS A 262 -29.44 -13.96 27.20
CA LYS A 262 -27.99 -13.95 26.97
C LYS A 262 -27.44 -15.36 26.81
N MET A 263 -27.92 -16.30 27.62
CA MET A 263 -27.42 -17.68 27.64
C MET A 263 -28.12 -18.61 26.64
N LYS A 264 -29.22 -18.18 26.01
CA LYS A 264 -29.98 -19.00 25.04
C LYS A 264 -29.08 -19.66 23.99
N ARG A 265 -28.19 -18.90 23.37
CA ARG A 265 -27.27 -19.40 22.32
C ARG A 265 -26.26 -20.42 22.87
N VAL A 266 -25.78 -20.21 24.10
CA VAL A 266 -24.85 -21.14 24.76
C VAL A 266 -25.59 -22.42 25.15
N TRP A 267 -26.81 -22.30 25.66
CA TRP A 267 -27.68 -23.42 26.01
C TRP A 267 -27.99 -24.31 24.80
N GLU A 268 -28.50 -23.74 23.71
CA GLU A 268 -28.83 -24.49 22.49
C GLU A 268 -27.60 -25.25 21.96
N ARG A 269 -26.45 -24.57 21.88
CA ARG A 269 -25.19 -25.20 21.44
C ARG A 269 -24.71 -26.30 22.40
N ALA A 270 -24.90 -26.13 23.70
CA ALA A 270 -24.55 -27.13 24.71
C ALA A 270 -25.46 -28.38 24.61
N VAL A 271 -26.76 -28.19 24.38
CA VAL A 271 -27.71 -29.29 24.17
C VAL A 271 -27.38 -30.06 22.89
N ASP A 272 -27.08 -29.35 21.79
CA ASP A 272 -26.65 -29.98 20.54
C ASP A 272 -25.35 -30.78 20.74
N PHE A 273 -24.38 -30.22 21.44
CA PHE A 273 -23.12 -30.90 21.76
C PHE A 273 -23.34 -32.15 22.62
N LEU A 274 -24.22 -32.08 23.62
CA LEU A 274 -24.58 -33.24 24.44
C LEU A 274 -25.19 -34.35 23.59
N ALA A 275 -26.16 -34.01 22.74
CA ALA A 275 -26.83 -34.99 21.88
C ALA A 275 -25.88 -35.66 20.87
N SER A 276 -24.86 -34.94 20.37
CA SER A 276 -23.93 -35.48 19.36
C SER A 276 -22.70 -36.18 19.94
N ASN A 277 -22.19 -35.73 21.09
CA ASN A 277 -20.86 -36.10 21.59
C ASN A 277 -20.87 -36.77 22.97
N GLU A 278 -21.91 -36.64 23.78
CA GLU A 278 -21.94 -37.15 25.15
C GLU A 278 -22.83 -38.39 25.26
N SER A 279 -22.22 -39.56 25.40
CA SER A 279 -22.95 -40.83 25.44
C SER A 279 -23.59 -41.17 26.79
N ARG A 280 -23.20 -40.43 27.86
CA ARG A 280 -23.65 -40.67 29.25
C ARG A 280 -25.09 -40.23 29.52
N ILE A 281 -25.61 -39.35 28.66
CA ILE A 281 -26.95 -38.80 28.78
C ILE A 281 -27.70 -39.10 27.50
N GLN A 282 -28.82 -39.79 27.62
CA GLN A 282 -29.73 -40.05 26.50
C GLN A 282 -30.87 -39.05 26.51
N THR A 283 -31.16 -38.46 25.36
CA THR A 283 -32.36 -37.63 25.17
C THR A 283 -33.49 -38.53 24.70
N GLU A 284 -34.54 -38.62 25.51
CA GLU A 284 -35.75 -39.42 25.23
C GLU A 284 -36.98 -38.50 25.20
N SER A 285 -38.03 -38.89 24.48
CA SER A 285 -39.33 -38.23 24.52
C SER A 285 -40.30 -39.05 25.37
N HIS A 286 -40.83 -38.45 26.44
CA HIS A 286 -41.75 -39.11 27.36
C HIS A 286 -43.06 -38.34 27.43
N ARG A 287 -44.17 -39.07 27.51
CA ARG A 287 -45.50 -38.46 27.60
C ARG A 287 -45.86 -38.21 29.05
N VAL A 288 -45.72 -36.97 29.52
CA VAL A 288 -46.00 -36.56 30.90
C VAL A 288 -47.28 -35.73 30.90
N GLY A 289 -48.32 -36.19 31.60
CA GLY A 289 -49.60 -35.47 31.68
C GLY A 289 -50.37 -35.35 30.36
N GLY A 290 -50.05 -36.18 29.36
CA GLY A 290 -50.70 -36.18 28.05
C GLY A 290 -49.94 -35.43 26.94
N GLU A 291 -48.89 -34.69 27.29
CA GLU A 291 -47.99 -33.98 26.37
C GLU A 291 -46.64 -34.70 26.23
N ASP A 292 -46.06 -34.68 25.03
CA ASP A 292 -44.73 -35.25 24.77
C ASP A 292 -43.66 -34.24 25.19
N MET A 293 -42.84 -34.62 26.17
CA MET A 293 -41.77 -33.80 26.72
C MET A 293 -40.42 -34.46 26.47
N LEU A 294 -39.42 -33.67 26.09
CA LEU A 294 -38.04 -34.13 26.02
C LEU A 294 -37.46 -34.22 27.43
N VAL A 295 -36.90 -35.39 27.73
CA VAL A 295 -36.27 -35.72 29.02
C VAL A 295 -34.86 -36.24 28.79
N TRP A 296 -34.02 -36.06 29.80
CA TRP A 296 -32.69 -36.63 29.89
C TRP A 296 -32.65 -37.79 30.87
N ARG A 297 -32.01 -38.87 30.44
CA ARG A 297 -31.79 -40.08 31.23
C ARG A 297 -30.30 -40.35 31.33
N TRP A 298 -29.83 -40.68 32.53
CA TRP A 298 -28.46 -41.14 32.76
C TRP A 298 -28.31 -42.61 32.34
N THR A 299 -27.35 -42.90 31.47
CA THR A 299 -27.17 -44.25 30.88
C THR A 299 -26.02 -45.04 31.51
N GLN A 300 -25.09 -44.39 32.22
CA GLN A 300 -23.97 -45.11 32.82
C GLN A 300 -24.39 -45.81 34.11
N PRO A 301 -24.18 -47.13 34.23
CA PRO A 301 -24.44 -47.85 35.47
C PRO A 301 -23.53 -47.32 36.59
N SER A 302 -24.06 -47.24 37.80
CA SER A 302 -23.27 -47.04 39.01
C SER A 302 -22.51 -48.34 39.34
N TYR A 303 -21.38 -48.23 40.03
CA TYR A 303 -20.55 -49.38 40.48
C TYR A 303 -21.33 -50.46 41.27
N LEU A 304 -22.56 -50.15 41.72
CA LEU A 304 -23.47 -51.08 42.40
C LEU A 304 -24.15 -52.09 41.46
N SER A 305 -24.18 -51.82 40.15
CA SER A 305 -24.81 -52.70 39.16
C SER A 305 -23.91 -53.84 38.66
N ASP A 306 -22.61 -53.81 39.01
CA ASP A 306 -21.64 -54.85 38.61
C ASP A 306 -21.60 -56.07 39.57
N SER A 307 -22.39 -56.07 40.65
CA SER A 307 -22.35 -57.13 41.67
C SER A 307 -23.48 -58.17 41.60
N GLU A 308 -24.21 -58.28 40.49
CA GLU A 308 -25.21 -59.34 40.30
C GLU A 308 -24.97 -60.13 39.00
N HIS A 309 -23.79 -60.73 38.86
CA HIS A 309 -23.55 -61.89 37.99
C HIS A 309 -22.58 -62.87 38.66
#